data_AF-A0A957KMF7-F1
#
_entry.id   AF-A0A957KMF7-F1
#
_cell.length_a   1.000
_cell.length_b   1.000
_cell.length_c   1.000
_cell.angle_alpha   90.00
_cell.angle_beta   90.00
_cell.angle_gamma   90.00
#
_symmetry.space_group_name_H-M   'P 1'
#
loop_
_entity.id
_entity.type
_entity.pdbx_description
1 polymer ?
#
loop_
_entity_poly.entity_id
_entity_poly.type
_entity_poly.pdbx_seq_one_letter_code
_entity_poly.pdbx_strand_id
1 'polypeptide(L)' 'MSQRARRRRSREDRLDPSLTRFRFRQLHNPLPPTEILGPALLDELHLASMHILENTGIDFLDEETLLLWEKAG' A
#
# COMPACT_ATOMS: atom_id res chain seq x y z
N MET A 1 28.05 41.37 7.11
CA MET A 1 26.71 40.72 7.08
C MET A 1 26.86 39.25 6.73
N SER A 2 26.47 38.35 7.63
CA SER A 2 26.89 36.93 7.66
C SER A 2 26.40 36.09 6.47
N GLN A 3 27.34 35.40 5.82
CA GLN A 3 27.12 34.45 4.72
C GLN A 3 26.15 33.31 5.09
N ARG A 4 25.99 33.01 6.40
CA ARG A 4 25.04 32.02 6.92
C ARG A 4 23.58 32.43 6.71
N ALA A 5 23.26 33.73 6.74
CA ALA A 5 21.90 34.21 6.56
C ALA A 5 21.41 34.13 5.10
N ARG A 6 22.33 34.10 4.12
CA ARG A 6 22.01 33.92 2.69
C ARG A 6 21.67 32.48 2.35
N ARG A 7 22.33 31.51 2.99
CA ARG A 7 22.09 30.07 2.76
C ARG A 7 20.77 29.55 3.33
N ARG A 8 20.24 30.16 4.41
CA ARG A 8 18.94 29.77 4.99
C ARG A 8 17.75 30.14 4.08
N ARG A 9 17.72 31.36 3.55
CA ARG A 9 16.66 31.81 2.62
C ARG A 9 16.52 30.92 1.38
N SER A 10 17.64 30.48 0.81
CA SER A 10 17.65 29.60 -0.37
C SER A 10 17.07 28.19 -0.14
N ARG A 11 16.93 27.73 1.12
CA ARG A 11 16.26 26.45 1.42
C ARG A 11 14.76 26.60 1.60
N GLU A 12 14.30 27.71 2.16
CA GLU A 12 12.88 28.00 2.34
C GLU A 12 12.18 28.25 1.00
N ASP A 13 12.85 28.94 0.07
CA ASP A 13 12.32 29.17 -1.29
C ASP A 13 12.27 27.90 -2.18
N ARG A 14 12.90 26.80 -1.73
CA ARG A 14 12.92 25.51 -2.46
C ARG A 14 11.82 24.53 -2.05
N LEU A 15 11.08 24.84 -0.98
CA LEU A 15 9.85 24.13 -0.69
C LEU A 15 8.80 24.68 -1.64
N ASP A 16 8.68 24.07 -2.82
CA ASP A 16 7.62 24.43 -3.76
C ASP A 16 6.27 24.29 -3.03
N PRO A 17 5.57 25.42 -2.75
CA PRO A 17 4.31 25.38 -2.02
C PRO A 17 3.22 24.69 -2.84
N SER A 18 3.45 24.37 -4.12
CA SER A 18 2.51 23.65 -4.97
C SER A 18 2.20 22.25 -4.42
N LEU A 19 3.19 21.54 -3.87
CA LEU A 19 3.01 20.21 -3.30
C LEU A 19 2.26 20.23 -1.96
N THR A 20 2.36 21.35 -1.21
CA THR A 20 1.64 21.55 0.06
C THR A 20 0.20 22.03 -0.11
N ARG A 21 -0.20 22.44 -1.34
CA ARG A 21 -1.57 22.88 -1.65
C ARG A 21 -2.53 21.73 -1.96
N PHE A 22 -2.01 20.53 -2.24
CA PHE A 22 -2.87 19.37 -2.46
C PHE A 22 -3.44 18.91 -1.12
N ARG A 23 -4.76 19.09 -0.95
CA ARG A 23 -5.47 18.45 0.15
C ARG A 23 -5.50 16.96 -0.14
N PHE A 24 -4.96 16.15 0.78
CA PHE A 24 -5.22 14.72 0.77
C PHE A 24 -6.74 14.51 0.79
N ARG A 25 -7.27 13.99 -0.32
CA ARG A 25 -8.68 13.65 -0.47
C ARG A 25 -8.74 12.22 -0.97
N GLN A 26 -9.74 11.49 -0.51
CA GLN A 26 -10.03 10.16 -1.03
C GLN A 26 -10.32 10.26 -2.54
N LEU A 27 -9.50 9.59 -3.34
CA LEU A 27 -9.71 9.49 -4.78
C LEU A 27 -10.90 8.57 -5.03
N HIS A 28 -11.92 9.06 -5.72
CA HIS A 28 -13.06 8.26 -6.16
C HIS A 28 -12.93 8.05 -7.67
N ASN A 29 -12.76 6.80 -8.11
CA ASN A 29 -12.80 6.47 -9.54
C ASN A 29 -14.27 6.43 -10.00
N PRO A 30 -14.72 7.32 -10.90
CA PRO A 30 -16.11 7.35 -11.36
C PRO A 30 -16.43 6.25 -12.39
N LEU A 31 -15.40 5.57 -12.92
CA LEU A 31 -15.57 4.52 -13.92
C LEU A 31 -15.82 3.16 -13.23
N PRO A 32 -16.61 2.27 -13.86
CA PRO A 32 -16.75 0.91 -13.36
C PRO A 32 -15.38 0.21 -13.32
N PRO A 33 -15.16 -0.72 -12.37
CA PRO A 33 -13.97 -1.56 -12.38
C PRO A 33 -13.82 -2.23 -13.73
N THR A 34 -12.64 -2.11 -14.33
CA THR A 34 -12.34 -2.82 -15.57
C THR A 34 -11.93 -4.24 -15.21
N GLU A 35 -12.63 -5.24 -15.76
CA GLU A 35 -12.26 -6.64 -15.62
C GLU A 35 -11.03 -6.92 -16.50
N ILE A 36 -9.85 -6.94 -15.86
CA ILE A 36 -8.56 -7.22 -16.52
C ILE A 36 -8.39 -8.73 -16.77
N LEU A 37 -8.99 -9.56 -15.93
CA LEU A 37 -8.87 -11.02 -15.96
C LEU A 37 -10.24 -11.63 -16.23
N GLY A 38 -10.30 -12.60 -17.15
CA GLY A 38 -11.50 -13.40 -17.36
C GLY A 38 -11.74 -14.41 -16.23
N PRO A 39 -12.95 -14.99 -16.13
CA PRO A 39 -13.34 -15.85 -15.01
C PRO A 39 -12.44 -17.09 -14.85
N ALA A 40 -12.06 -17.75 -15.95
CA ALA A 40 -11.19 -18.92 -15.89
C ALA A 40 -9.80 -18.60 -15.29
N LEU A 41 -9.22 -17.45 -15.64
CA LEU A 41 -7.93 -17.04 -15.11
C LEU A 41 -8.03 -16.61 -13.64
N LEU A 42 -9.18 -16.06 -13.23
CA LEU A 42 -9.45 -15.78 -11.83
C LEU A 42 -9.50 -17.07 -11.00
N ASP A 43 -10.13 -18.12 -11.53
CA ASP A 43 -10.18 -19.44 -10.89
C ASP A 43 -8.79 -20.07 -10.80
N GLU A 44 -7.97 -19.95 -11.84
CA GLU A 44 -6.57 -20.41 -11.82
C GLU A 44 -5.76 -19.69 -10.72
N LEU A 45 -5.91 -18.37 -10.59
CA LEU A 45 -5.27 -17.60 -9.52
C LEU A 45 -5.77 -18.02 -8.14
N HIS A 46 -7.07 -18.31 -8.01
CA HIS A 46 -7.64 -18.80 -6.77
C HIS A 46 -7.01 -20.14 -6.37
N LEU A 47 -6.96 -21.11 -7.28
CA LEU A 47 -6.37 -22.44 -7.04
C LEU A 47 -4.87 -22.35 -6.71
N ALA A 48 -4.12 -21.54 -7.45
CA ALA A 48 -2.71 -21.31 -7.18
C ALA A 48 -2.50 -20.68 -5.79
N SER A 49 -3.35 -19.73 -5.41
CA SER A 49 -3.29 -19.10 -4.08
C SER A 49 -3.59 -20.10 -2.97
N MET A 50 -4.61 -20.95 -3.13
CA MET A 50 -4.93 -21.99 -2.14
C MET A 50 -3.78 -22.99 -1.99
N HIS A 51 -3.19 -23.40 -3.11
CA HIS A 51 -2.02 -24.28 -3.09
C HIS A 51 -0.85 -23.65 -2.32
N ILE A 52 -0.57 -22.37 -2.53
CA ILE A 52 0.47 -21.64 -1.78
C ILE A 52 0.14 -21.60 -0.28
N LEU A 53 -1.08 -21.23 0.10
CA LEU A 53 -1.48 -21.14 1.50
C LEU A 53 -1.38 -22.50 2.21
N GLU A 54 -1.72 -23.59 1.54
CA GLU A 54 -1.65 -24.94 2.11
C GLU A 54 -0.22 -25.48 2.18
N ASN A 55 0.58 -25.32 1.13
CA ASN A 55 1.88 -25.99 1.00
C ASN A 55 3.07 -25.13 1.42
N THR A 56 2.91 -23.81 1.41
CA THR A 56 3.94 -22.85 1.85
C THR A 56 3.54 -22.15 3.15
N GLY A 57 2.26 -21.78 3.30
CA GLY A 57 1.77 -21.09 4.49
C GLY A 57 2.13 -19.60 4.55
N ILE A 58 1.84 -18.99 5.71
CA ILE A 58 2.17 -17.60 6.04
C ILE A 58 2.72 -17.57 7.47
N ASP A 59 3.82 -16.86 7.67
CA ASP A 59 4.36 -16.62 9.00
C ASP A 59 3.62 -15.50 9.72
N PHE A 60 2.89 -15.83 10.78
CA PHE A 60 2.37 -14.86 11.73
C PHE A 60 3.39 -14.63 12.84
N LEU A 61 3.92 -13.40 12.93
CA LEU A 61 4.95 -13.03 13.90
C LEU A 61 4.37 -12.59 15.27
N ASP A 62 3.10 -12.87 15.50
CA ASP A 62 2.35 -12.50 16.69
C ASP A 62 1.67 -13.73 17.30
N GLU A 63 1.84 -13.92 18.61
CA GLU A 63 1.42 -15.13 19.33
C GLU A 63 -0.10 -15.21 19.50
N GLU A 64 -0.78 -14.08 19.73
CA GLU A 64 -2.24 -14.03 19.82
C GLU A 64 -2.87 -14.50 18.50
N THR A 65 -2.29 -14.05 17.39
CA THR A 65 -2.75 -14.44 16.04
C THR A 65 -2.59 -15.94 15.81
N LEU A 66 -1.48 -16.56 16.22
CA LEU A 66 -1.29 -18.02 16.11
C LEU A 66 -2.35 -18.79 16.90
N LEU A 67 -2.68 -18.34 18.12
CA LEU A 67 -3.73 -18.95 18.95
C LEU A 67 -5.12 -18.83 18.33
N LEU A 68 -5.38 -17.74 17.59
CA LEU A 68 -6.64 -17.57 16.85
C LEU A 68 -6.73 -18.56 15.69
N TRP A 69 -5.65 -18.75 14.95
CA TRP A 69 -5.60 -19.70 13.83
C TRP A 69 -5.68 -21.14 14.30
N GLU A 70 -5.00 -21.53 15.39
CA GLU A 70 -5.11 -22.89 15.95
C GLU A 70 -6.57 -23.23 16.33
N LYS A 71 -7.33 -22.25 16.84
CA LYS A 71 -8.75 -22.43 17.17
C LYS A 71 -9.65 -22.50 15.94
N ALA A 72 -9.24 -21.90 14.83
CA ALA A 72 -10.00 -21.90 13.58
C ALA A 72 -9.89 -23.24 12.84
N GLY A 73 -8.84 -24.02 13.11
CA GLY A 73 -8.52 -25.28 12.44
C GLY A 73 -7.84 -25.06 11.10
#